data_AF-A0A1H2HE13-F1
#
_entry.id   AF-A0A1H2HE13-F1
#
_cell.length_a   1.000
_cell.length_b   1.000
_cell.length_c   1.000
_cell.angle_alpha   90.00
_cell.angle_beta   90.00
_cell.angle_gamma   90.00
#
_symmetry.space_group_name_H-M   'P 1'
#
loop_
_entity.id
_entity.type
_entity.pdbx_description
1 polymer ?
#
loop_
_entity_poly.entity_id
_entity_poly.type
_entity_poly.pdbx_seq_one_letter_code
_entity_poly.pdbx_strand_id
1 'polypeptide(L)'
;MPVEFIGANPSATLMRADSRAGFVSLWEAEWSVEGSGLAILVWVDGDDVVRLLTPDAPLGAWLSSTFSRWFPELDGLPEIGEPVDCDVVEWHIGSDHARVKVVGADGTRVVATISRPVETRPGEASAWQLGGVPWTLTNLLTFCTDATLEVDGARVLGRPEVGGTDGRAHSSAVIATHETWTRQVPPA
;
A
#
# COMPACT_ATOMS: atom_id res chain seq x y z
N MET A 1 -8.75 22.58 4.47
CA MET A 1 -8.67 21.11 4.33
C MET A 1 -7.57 20.66 5.27
N PRO A 2 -7.89 20.09 6.45
CA PRO A 2 -6.86 19.54 7.32
C PRO A 2 -6.09 18.45 6.58
N VAL A 3 -4.76 18.46 6.74
CA VAL A 3 -3.92 17.33 6.38
C VAL A 3 -4.15 16.23 7.41
N GLU A 4 -4.20 14.99 6.96
CA GLU A 4 -4.52 13.83 7.80
C GLU A 4 -3.44 12.74 7.70
N PHE A 5 -2.71 12.71 6.58
CA PHE A 5 -1.56 11.82 6.34
C PHE A 5 -0.53 12.54 5.49
N ILE A 6 0.75 12.34 5.82
CA ILE A 6 1.92 12.63 4.98
C ILE A 6 2.85 11.42 5.07
N GLY A 7 3.30 10.91 3.92
CA GLY A 7 4.25 9.82 3.91
C GLY A 7 4.41 9.12 2.57
N ALA A 8 4.44 7.79 2.58
CA ALA A 8 4.58 6.95 1.40
C ALA A 8 3.66 5.74 1.44
N ASN A 9 3.21 5.32 0.25
CA ASN A 9 2.42 4.11 0.03
C ASN A 9 2.88 3.32 -1.21
N PRO A 10 4.06 2.68 -1.21
CA PRO A 10 4.39 1.72 -2.25
C PRO A 10 3.44 0.53 -2.22
N SER A 11 2.95 0.11 -3.39
CA SER A 11 2.04 -1.03 -3.50
C SER A 11 2.31 -1.85 -4.74
N ALA A 12 1.99 -3.14 -4.67
CA ALA A 12 2.04 -4.04 -5.81
C ALA A 12 0.92 -5.08 -5.76
N THR A 13 0.21 -5.22 -6.88
CA THR A 13 -0.65 -6.36 -7.15
C THR A 13 0.07 -7.31 -8.10
N LEU A 14 0.27 -8.55 -7.67
CA LEU A 14 0.89 -9.61 -8.47
C LEU A 14 -0.19 -10.45 -9.15
N MET A 15 -0.11 -10.55 -10.47
CA MET A 15 -1.02 -11.33 -11.29
C MET A 15 -0.40 -12.68 -11.67
N ARG A 16 -1.23 -13.72 -11.75
CA ARG A 16 -0.91 -15.02 -12.35
C ARG A 16 -1.96 -15.30 -13.41
N ALA A 17 -1.57 -15.19 -14.68
CA ALA A 17 -2.53 -15.09 -15.78
C ALA A 17 -3.54 -13.96 -15.49
N ASP A 18 -4.84 -14.24 -15.51
CA ASP A 18 -5.90 -13.23 -15.37
C ASP A 18 -6.39 -13.05 -13.92
N SER A 19 -5.77 -13.71 -12.94
CA SER A 19 -6.17 -13.64 -11.52
C SER A 19 -5.09 -13.02 -10.65
N ARG A 20 -5.51 -12.33 -9.58
CA ARG A 20 -4.61 -11.85 -8.53
C ARG A 20 -4.03 -13.05 -7.78
N ALA A 21 -2.71 -13.08 -7.66
CA ALA A 21 -1.95 -14.08 -6.90
C ALA A 21 -1.47 -13.54 -5.56
N GLY A 22 -1.34 -12.21 -5.44
CA GLY A 22 -1.03 -11.55 -4.19
C GLY A 22 -1.09 -10.03 -4.30
N PHE A 23 -1.14 -9.39 -3.15
CA PHE A 23 -1.17 -7.93 -3.00
C PHE A 23 -0.29 -7.54 -1.82
N VAL A 24 0.42 -6.41 -1.95
CA VAL A 24 1.15 -5.79 -0.86
C VAL A 24 1.05 -4.27 -0.95
N SER A 25 0.89 -3.60 0.18
CA SER A 25 0.98 -2.14 0.31
C SER A 25 1.75 -1.79 1.58
N LEU A 26 2.79 -0.98 1.43
CA LEU A 26 3.70 -0.54 2.49
C LEU A 26 3.30 0.88 2.83
N TRP A 27 2.93 1.14 4.08
CA TRP A 27 2.61 2.47 4.57
C TRP A 27 3.72 2.96 5.48
N GLU A 28 4.28 4.10 5.14
CA GLU A 28 5.17 4.87 6.01
C GLU A 28 4.52 6.22 6.26
N ALA A 29 4.04 6.45 7.47
CA ALA A 29 3.53 7.74 7.91
C ALA A 29 4.70 8.55 8.48
N GLU A 30 5.16 9.56 7.75
CA GLU A 30 6.02 10.60 8.30
C GLU A 30 5.24 11.44 9.32
N TRP A 31 3.96 11.67 9.03
CA TRP A 31 3.01 12.33 9.90
C TRP A 31 1.58 11.83 9.63
N SER A 32 0.79 11.63 10.68
CA SER A 32 -0.66 11.44 10.57
C SER A 32 -1.37 11.95 11.82
N VAL A 33 -2.70 12.01 11.80
CA VAL A 33 -3.49 12.32 13.01
C VAL A 33 -3.34 11.29 14.13
N GLU A 34 -2.92 10.06 13.80
CA GLU A 34 -2.62 8.99 14.76
C GLU A 34 -1.11 8.90 15.08
N GLY A 35 -0.30 9.83 14.55
CA GLY A 35 1.16 9.83 14.71
C GLY A 35 1.91 9.26 13.50
N SER A 36 3.25 9.32 13.58
CA SER A 36 4.14 8.65 12.63
C SER A 36 4.17 7.15 12.88
N GLY A 37 4.42 6.35 11.84
CA GLY A 37 4.52 4.91 12.00
C GLY A 37 4.57 4.13 10.70
N LEU A 38 4.66 2.81 10.81
CA LEU A 38 4.78 1.89 9.69
C LEU A 38 3.62 0.90 9.68
N ALA A 39 3.14 0.49 8.52
CA ALA A 39 2.20 -0.62 8.41
C ALA A 39 2.35 -1.33 7.06
N ILE A 40 2.10 -2.63 7.02
CA ILE A 40 2.06 -3.39 5.78
C ILE A 40 0.75 -4.16 5.68
N LEU A 41 0.09 -3.99 4.55
CA LEU A 41 -1.04 -4.81 4.13
C LEU A 41 -0.51 -5.88 3.19
N VAL A 42 -0.91 -7.13 3.41
CA VAL A 42 -0.53 -8.25 2.56
C VAL A 42 -1.70 -9.21 2.37
N TRP A 43 -1.83 -9.71 1.16
CA TRP A 43 -2.77 -10.78 0.84
C TRP A 43 -2.13 -11.72 -0.18
N VAL A 44 -2.38 -13.02 -0.05
CA VAL A 44 -2.00 -14.03 -1.05
C VAL A 44 -3.21 -14.86 -1.43
N ASP A 45 -3.24 -15.36 -2.66
CA ASP A 45 -4.33 -16.20 -3.14
C ASP A 45 -4.55 -17.42 -2.22
N GLY A 46 -5.79 -17.57 -1.75
CA GLY A 46 -6.19 -18.55 -0.74
C GLY A 46 -6.33 -17.99 0.69
N ASP A 47 -5.82 -16.79 0.98
CA ASP A 47 -6.06 -16.12 2.26
C ASP A 47 -7.53 -15.63 2.33
N ASP A 48 -8.14 -15.80 3.51
CA ASP A 48 -9.49 -15.37 3.85
C ASP A 48 -9.57 -13.96 4.43
N VAL A 49 -8.41 -13.31 4.61
CA VAL A 49 -8.25 -11.97 5.19
C VAL A 49 -7.06 -11.27 4.56
N VAL A 50 -7.12 -9.93 4.40
CA VAL A 50 -5.92 -9.12 4.13
C VAL A 50 -5.21 -8.89 5.47
N ARG A 51 -4.00 -9.42 5.62
CA ARG A 51 -3.24 -9.30 6.88
C ARG A 51 -2.67 -7.89 6.99
N LEU A 52 -2.79 -7.30 8.17
CA LEU A 52 -2.23 -6.00 8.52
C LEU A 52 -1.19 -6.19 9.61
N LEU A 53 0.08 -5.92 9.31
CA LEU A 53 1.17 -5.95 10.28
C LEU A 53 1.69 -4.54 10.54
N THR A 54 1.86 -4.17 11.80
CA THR A 54 2.32 -2.83 12.19
C THR A 54 2.91 -2.84 13.59
N PRO A 55 4.02 -2.12 13.86
CA PRO A 55 4.44 -1.81 15.23
C PRO A 55 3.58 -0.70 15.87
N ASP A 56 2.73 -0.03 15.10
CA ASP A 56 1.99 1.17 15.48
C ASP A 56 0.47 0.91 15.41
N ALA A 57 -0.07 0.22 16.40
CA ALA A 57 -1.47 -0.22 16.42
C ALA A 57 -2.51 0.90 16.15
N PRO A 58 -2.39 2.14 16.70
CA PRO A 58 -3.33 3.23 16.39
C PRO A 58 -3.34 3.58 14.90
N LEU A 59 -2.16 3.67 14.28
CA LEU A 59 -2.01 3.93 12.85
C LEU A 59 -2.63 2.80 12.02
N GLY A 60 -2.32 1.53 12.34
CA GLY A 60 -2.87 0.39 11.63
C GLY A 60 -4.40 0.35 11.69
N ALA A 61 -4.98 0.54 12.87
CA ALA A 61 -6.42 0.59 13.06
C ALA A 61 -7.04 1.67 12.18
N TRP A 62 -6.48 2.88 12.19
CA TRP A 62 -6.96 3.99 11.38
C TRP A 62 -6.80 3.78 9.87
N LEU A 63 -5.67 3.23 9.41
CA LEU A 63 -5.45 2.91 7.99
C LEU A 63 -6.46 1.88 7.47
N SER A 64 -6.79 0.87 8.28
CA SER A 64 -7.77 -0.16 7.91
C SER A 64 -9.20 0.40 7.84
N SER A 65 -9.59 1.25 8.81
CA SER A 65 -10.95 1.78 8.90
C SER A 65 -11.23 2.93 7.94
N THR A 66 -10.21 3.76 7.67
CA THR A 66 -10.39 5.09 7.05
C THR A 66 -9.91 5.13 5.60
N PHE A 67 -8.78 4.50 5.27
CA PHE A 67 -8.14 4.63 3.94
C PHE A 67 -8.27 3.37 3.12
N SER A 68 -7.61 2.31 3.55
CA SER A 68 -7.25 1.18 2.70
C SER A 68 -8.49 0.44 2.18
N ARG A 69 -9.50 0.22 3.02
CA ARG A 69 -10.72 -0.49 2.62
C ARG A 69 -11.52 0.12 1.46
N TRP A 70 -11.19 1.34 1.04
CA TRP A 70 -11.85 2.07 -0.05
C TRP A 70 -10.99 2.16 -1.32
N PHE A 71 -9.79 1.57 -1.30
CA PHE A 71 -8.85 1.65 -2.40
C PHE A 71 -9.21 0.60 -3.47
N PRO A 72 -9.28 0.99 -4.75
CA PRO A 72 -9.58 0.08 -5.87
C PRO A 72 -8.66 -1.14 -5.92
N GLU A 73 -7.41 -1.01 -5.48
CA GLU A 73 -6.44 -2.09 -5.43
C GLU A 73 -6.89 -3.25 -4.52
N LEU A 74 -7.70 -2.95 -3.51
CA LEU A 74 -8.27 -3.91 -2.56
C LEU A 74 -9.66 -4.41 -2.98
N ASP A 75 -10.27 -3.87 -4.05
CA ASP A 75 -11.62 -4.25 -4.49
C ASP A 75 -11.71 -5.74 -4.78
N GLY A 76 -12.62 -6.46 -4.10
CA GLY A 76 -12.81 -7.90 -4.29
C GLY A 76 -11.77 -8.80 -3.59
N LEU A 77 -10.88 -8.23 -2.77
CA LEU A 77 -10.16 -8.99 -1.75
C LEU A 77 -11.04 -9.16 -0.50
N PRO A 78 -10.70 -10.08 0.42
CA PRO A 78 -11.38 -10.19 1.70
C PRO A 78 -11.22 -8.93 2.57
N GLU A 79 -11.91 -8.90 3.70
CA GLU A 79 -11.77 -7.80 4.66
C GLU A 79 -10.34 -7.71 5.22
N ILE A 80 -9.95 -6.52 5.65
CA ILE A 80 -8.68 -6.30 6.35
C ILE A 80 -8.82 -6.83 7.77
N GLY A 81 -7.89 -7.66 8.19
CA GLY A 81 -7.85 -8.23 9.54
C GLY A 81 -7.46 -7.21 10.60
N GLU A 82 -7.65 -7.59 11.86
CA GLU A 82 -7.17 -6.79 12.99
C GLU A 82 -5.64 -6.58 12.91
N PRO A 83 -5.13 -5.40 13.32
CA PRO A 83 -3.70 -5.14 13.31
C PRO A 83 -2.92 -6.15 14.15
N VAL A 84 -1.89 -6.75 13.55
CA VAL A 84 -0.94 -7.64 14.22
C VAL A 84 0.33 -6.85 14.51
N ASP A 85 0.73 -6.82 15.80
CA ASP A 85 2.02 -6.26 16.21
C ASP A 85 3.18 -6.96 15.50
N CYS A 86 4.20 -6.22 15.08
CA CYS A 86 5.31 -6.81 14.33
C CYS A 86 6.66 -6.14 14.58
N ASP A 87 7.71 -6.96 14.50
CA ASP A 87 9.09 -6.49 14.44
C ASP A 87 9.46 -6.13 12.99
N VAL A 88 10.01 -4.93 12.82
CA VAL A 88 10.54 -4.45 11.53
C VAL A 88 12.01 -4.84 11.43
N VAL A 89 12.33 -5.76 10.52
CA VAL A 89 13.71 -6.25 10.29
C VAL A 89 14.40 -5.43 9.21
N GLU A 90 13.67 -5.04 8.17
CA GLU A 90 14.14 -4.19 7.08
C GLU A 90 12.98 -3.32 6.61
N TRP A 91 13.24 -2.02 6.42
CA TRP A 91 12.28 -1.09 5.85
C TRP A 91 13.02 -0.02 5.06
N HIS A 92 12.70 0.07 3.78
CA HIS A 92 13.28 1.06 2.88
C HIS A 92 12.26 1.45 1.82
N ILE A 93 12.06 2.76 1.65
CA ILE A 93 11.29 3.34 0.56
C ILE A 93 12.19 4.37 -0.12
N GLY A 94 12.63 4.07 -1.34
CA GLY A 94 13.45 4.92 -2.18
C GLY A 94 12.79 5.18 -3.53
N SER A 95 13.42 6.02 -4.35
CA SER A 95 12.91 6.34 -5.69
C SER A 95 13.15 5.25 -6.73
N ASP A 96 14.08 4.33 -6.47
CA ASP A 96 14.46 3.23 -7.36
C ASP A 96 13.91 1.87 -6.91
N HIS A 97 13.67 1.70 -5.61
CA HIS A 97 13.05 0.52 -5.05
C HIS A 97 12.42 0.79 -3.68
N ALA A 98 11.45 -0.05 -3.32
CA ALA A 98 10.95 -0.19 -1.96
C ALA A 98 11.18 -1.63 -1.51
N ARG A 99 11.58 -1.84 -0.25
CA ARG A 99 11.86 -3.15 0.32
C ARG A 99 11.47 -3.22 1.78
N VAL A 100 10.87 -4.34 2.16
CA VAL A 100 10.41 -4.60 3.52
C VAL A 100 10.66 -6.03 3.93
N LYS A 101 10.98 -6.21 5.21
CA LYS A 101 10.95 -7.48 5.92
C LYS A 101 10.39 -7.27 7.32
N VAL A 102 9.30 -7.96 7.64
CA VAL A 102 8.65 -7.90 8.97
C VAL A 102 8.37 -9.30 9.51
N VAL A 103 8.26 -9.39 10.84
CA VAL A 103 7.86 -10.60 11.56
C VAL A 103 6.75 -10.24 12.55
N GLY A 104 5.55 -10.75 12.31
CA GLY A 104 4.40 -10.56 13.19
C GLY A 104 4.50 -11.37 14.48
N ALA A 105 3.86 -10.87 15.54
CA ALA A 105 3.73 -11.53 16.83
C ALA A 105 2.96 -12.87 16.75
N ASP A 106 2.15 -13.04 15.72
CA ASP A 106 1.46 -14.30 15.36
C ASP A 106 2.38 -15.31 14.63
N GLY A 107 3.62 -14.93 14.35
CA GLY A 107 4.59 -15.72 13.60
C GLY A 107 4.57 -15.50 12.09
N THR A 108 3.67 -14.65 11.57
CA THR A 108 3.61 -14.28 10.15
C THR A 108 4.92 -13.62 9.72
N ARG A 109 5.48 -14.00 8.57
CA ARG A 109 6.71 -13.39 8.02
C ARG A 109 6.43 -12.85 6.64
N VAL A 110 6.75 -11.58 6.40
CA VAL A 110 6.56 -10.96 5.09
C VAL A 110 7.87 -10.40 4.59
N VAL A 111 8.20 -10.69 3.33
CA VAL A 111 9.28 -10.04 2.58
C VAL A 111 8.69 -9.53 1.27
N ALA A 112 8.84 -8.25 0.99
CA ALA A 112 8.41 -7.68 -0.28
C ALA A 112 9.44 -6.72 -0.87
N THR A 113 9.42 -6.60 -2.19
CA THR A 113 10.25 -5.64 -2.93
C THR A 113 9.48 -5.14 -4.15
N ILE A 114 9.56 -3.85 -4.43
CA ILE A 114 9.05 -3.19 -5.64
C ILE A 114 10.23 -2.46 -6.28
N SER A 115 10.48 -2.66 -7.57
CA SER A 115 11.71 -2.18 -8.21
C SER A 115 11.59 -2.03 -9.73
N ARG A 116 12.69 -1.59 -10.36
CA ARG A 116 12.80 -1.34 -11.81
C ARG A 116 11.82 -0.25 -12.27
N PRO A 117 12.03 1.00 -11.83
CA PRO A 117 11.21 2.13 -12.20
C PRO A 117 11.27 2.36 -13.72
N VAL A 118 10.15 2.79 -14.30
CA VAL A 118 10.04 3.11 -15.74
C VAL A 118 9.60 4.54 -16.00
N GLU A 119 8.72 5.08 -15.16
CA GLU A 119 8.19 6.44 -15.30
C GLU A 119 7.83 6.97 -13.91
N THR A 120 8.12 8.24 -13.67
CA THR A 120 7.71 8.95 -12.46
C THR A 120 6.89 10.17 -12.85
N ARG A 121 5.74 10.38 -12.20
CA ARG A 121 4.89 11.56 -12.42
C ARG A 121 4.06 11.90 -11.17
N PRO A 122 3.63 13.17 -11.03
CA PRO A 122 2.70 13.53 -9.97
C PRO A 122 1.36 12.78 -10.15
N GLY A 123 0.81 12.31 -9.04
CA GLY A 123 -0.55 11.84 -8.91
C GLY A 123 -1.39 12.87 -8.14
N GLU A 124 -2.60 13.10 -8.62
CA GLU A 124 -3.60 13.90 -7.92
C GLU A 124 -4.97 13.25 -8.13
N ALA A 125 -5.72 13.12 -7.05
CA ALA A 125 -7.11 12.75 -7.09
C ALA A 125 -7.89 13.61 -6.10
N SER A 126 -8.78 14.44 -6.65
CA SER A 126 -9.60 15.37 -5.89
C SER A 126 -11.02 14.84 -5.72
N ALA A 127 -11.64 15.14 -4.58
CA ALA A 127 -12.98 14.67 -4.19
C ALA A 127 -13.13 13.13 -4.18
N TRP A 128 -12.04 12.41 -3.89
CA TRP A 128 -12.05 10.95 -3.69
C TRP A 128 -12.94 10.61 -2.51
N GLN A 129 -13.93 9.74 -2.72
CA GLN A 129 -14.85 9.33 -1.67
C GLN A 129 -14.24 8.22 -0.83
N LEU A 130 -13.87 8.52 0.42
CA LEU A 130 -13.51 7.51 1.43
C LEU A 130 -14.54 7.59 2.55
N GLY A 131 -15.30 6.51 2.76
CA GLY A 131 -16.35 6.46 3.79
C GLY A 131 -17.44 7.54 3.62
N GLY A 132 -17.71 7.97 2.39
CA GLY A 132 -18.69 9.03 2.10
C GLY A 132 -18.21 10.46 2.40
N VAL A 133 -16.93 10.63 2.73
CA VAL A 133 -16.28 11.93 2.92
C VAL A 133 -15.39 12.21 1.70
N PRO A 134 -15.39 13.43 1.14
CA PRO A 134 -14.47 13.81 0.08
C PRO A 134 -13.06 14.08 0.61
N TRP A 135 -12.08 13.50 -0.09
CA TRP A 135 -10.65 13.66 0.17
C TRP A 135 -9.92 14.14 -1.06
N THR A 136 -8.76 14.75 -0.84
CA THR A 136 -7.78 15.00 -1.89
C THR A 136 -6.50 14.24 -1.55
N LEU A 137 -6.07 13.41 -2.49
CA LEU A 137 -4.77 12.74 -2.53
C LEU A 137 -3.85 13.50 -3.48
N THR A 138 -2.63 13.77 -3.03
CA THR A 138 -1.50 14.14 -3.89
C THR A 138 -0.30 13.29 -3.55
N ASN A 139 0.41 12.78 -4.56
CA ASN A 139 1.63 12.00 -4.37
C ASN A 139 2.55 12.10 -5.59
N LEU A 140 3.74 11.51 -5.48
CA LEU A 140 4.63 11.25 -6.59
C LEU A 140 4.64 9.74 -6.86
N LEU A 141 4.10 9.33 -8.02
CA LEU A 141 3.97 7.94 -8.42
C LEU A 141 5.15 7.54 -9.31
N THR A 142 5.90 6.53 -8.88
CA THR A 142 6.93 5.88 -9.70
C THR A 142 6.46 4.48 -10.09
N PHE A 143 6.16 4.28 -11.37
CA PHE A 143 5.69 3.00 -11.90
C PHE A 143 6.86 2.04 -12.08
N CYS A 144 6.69 0.80 -11.64
CA CYS A 144 7.74 -0.21 -11.55
C CYS A 144 7.38 -1.45 -12.36
N THR A 145 8.36 -2.10 -13.00
CA THR A 145 8.11 -3.31 -13.82
C THR A 145 8.27 -4.61 -13.06
N ASP A 146 8.77 -4.55 -11.83
CA ASP A 146 9.09 -5.74 -11.05
C ASP A 146 8.63 -5.59 -9.60
N ALA A 147 8.06 -6.66 -9.05
CA ALA A 147 7.75 -6.76 -7.64
C ALA A 147 7.78 -8.23 -7.19
N THR A 148 8.19 -8.45 -5.96
CA THR A 148 8.23 -9.78 -5.33
C THR A 148 7.54 -9.73 -3.98
N LEU A 149 6.83 -10.81 -3.66
CA LEU A 149 6.19 -11.02 -2.36
C LEU A 149 6.48 -12.45 -1.89
N GLU A 150 6.87 -12.57 -0.64
CA GLU A 150 7.02 -13.83 0.09
C GLU A 150 6.30 -13.71 1.42
N VAL A 151 5.47 -14.72 1.73
CA VAL A 151 4.74 -14.82 2.99
C VAL A 151 5.03 -16.19 3.60
N ASP A 152 5.45 -16.22 4.86
CA ASP A 152 5.75 -17.44 5.62
C ASP A 152 6.77 -18.37 4.92
N GLY A 153 7.73 -17.78 4.21
CA GLY A 153 8.76 -18.50 3.45
C GLY A 153 8.30 -19.00 2.07
N ALA A 154 7.02 -18.80 1.72
CA ALA A 154 6.46 -19.16 0.42
C ALA A 154 6.41 -17.95 -0.51
N ARG A 155 7.15 -18.04 -1.62
CA ARG A 155 7.15 -16.99 -2.64
C ARG A 155 5.87 -17.02 -3.46
N VAL A 156 5.23 -15.87 -3.61
CA VAL A 156 4.08 -15.69 -4.49
C VAL A 156 4.53 -15.79 -5.94
N LEU A 157 4.03 -16.79 -6.65
CA LEU A 157 4.28 -16.94 -8.09
C LEU A 157 3.32 -16.04 -8.87
N GLY A 158 3.70 -14.79 -9.05
CA GLY A 158 2.98 -13.78 -9.82
C GLY A 158 3.92 -12.66 -10.25
N ARG A 159 3.42 -11.74 -11.08
CA ARG A 159 4.18 -10.57 -11.57
C ARG A 159 3.27 -9.35 -11.65
N PRO A 160 3.81 -8.12 -11.56
CA PRO A 160 3.03 -6.94 -11.88
C PRO A 160 2.48 -7.00 -13.29
N GLU A 161 1.25 -6.50 -13.48
CA GLU A 161 0.75 -6.15 -14.79
C GLU A 161 1.42 -4.85 -15.22
N VAL A 162 2.07 -4.88 -16.38
CA VAL A 162 2.74 -3.71 -16.96
C VAL A 162 2.10 -3.44 -18.31
N GLY A 163 1.65 -2.21 -18.49
CA GLY A 163 1.02 -1.75 -19.72
C GLY A 163 1.24 -0.27 -19.94
N GLY A 164 0.39 0.30 -20.77
CA GLY A 164 0.42 1.73 -21.06
C GLY A 164 -0.32 2.05 -22.34
N THR A 165 -1.06 3.14 -22.32
CA THR A 165 -1.69 3.74 -23.51
C THR A 165 -1.09 5.11 -23.74
N ASP A 166 -1.05 5.54 -25.01
CA ASP A 166 -0.62 6.89 -25.39
C ASP A 166 0.77 7.30 -24.87
N GLY A 167 1.68 6.33 -24.76
CA GLY A 167 3.06 6.54 -24.32
C GLY A 167 3.24 6.75 -22.82
N ARG A 168 2.19 6.53 -22.01
CA ARG A 168 2.24 6.60 -20.55
C ARG A 168 2.29 5.20 -19.96
N ALA A 169 3.33 4.91 -19.19
CA ALA A 169 3.42 3.66 -18.46
C ALA A 169 2.27 3.54 -17.44
N HIS A 170 1.75 2.32 -17.33
CA HIS A 170 0.91 1.87 -16.24
C HIS A 170 1.55 0.61 -15.67
N SER A 171 1.55 0.49 -14.34
CA SER A 171 1.93 -0.75 -13.68
C SER A 171 1.04 -0.99 -12.47
N SER A 172 0.73 -2.24 -12.18
CA SER A 172 0.13 -2.65 -10.91
C SER A 172 1.14 -2.68 -9.76
N ALA A 173 2.41 -2.30 -10.00
CA ALA A 173 3.44 -2.06 -9.00
C ALA A 173 3.93 -0.61 -9.08
N VAL A 174 3.80 0.11 -7.97
CA VAL A 174 4.06 1.55 -7.88
C VAL A 174 4.75 1.87 -6.56
N ILE A 175 5.73 2.75 -6.60
CA ILE A 175 6.28 3.41 -5.42
C ILE A 175 5.63 4.79 -5.34
N ALA A 176 4.63 4.94 -4.47
CA ALA A 176 4.04 6.24 -4.17
C ALA A 176 4.78 6.89 -3.00
N THR A 177 5.34 8.08 -3.22
CA THR A 177 6.05 8.88 -2.19
C THR A 177 5.41 10.25 -2.07
N HIS A 178 5.70 10.97 -0.98
CA HIS A 178 5.14 12.29 -0.72
C HIS A 178 3.60 12.28 -0.72
N GLU A 179 3.02 11.16 -0.31
CA GLU A 179 1.59 10.93 -0.26
C GLU A 179 1.00 11.82 0.83
N THR A 180 0.16 12.77 0.40
CA THR A 180 -0.53 13.69 1.28
C THR A 180 -2.02 13.51 1.10
N TRP A 181 -2.71 13.21 2.19
CA TRP A 181 -4.16 13.16 2.24
C TRP A 181 -4.70 14.37 2.98
N THR A 182 -5.65 15.06 2.37
CA THR A 182 -6.39 16.15 3.00
C THR A 182 -7.87 15.87 2.97
N ARG A 183 -8.54 16.13 4.10
CA ARG A 183 -9.99 15.95 4.21
C ARG A 183 -10.70 17.24 3.85
N GLN A 184 -11.74 17.17 3.04
CA GLN A 184 -12.67 18.29 2.90
C GLN A 184 -13.66 18.25 4.07
N VAL A 185 -13.55 19.24 4.95
CA VAL A 185 -14.55 19.44 6.01
C VAL A 185 -15.66 20.32 5.41
N PRO A 186 -16.94 19.94 5.52
CA PRO A 186 -18.04 20.81 5.12
C PRO A 186 -17.92 22.18 5.81
N PRO A 187 -18.29 23.29 5.16
CA PRO A 187 -18.38 24.56 5.86
C PRO A 187 -19.36 24.43 7.04
N ALA A 188 -18.94 24.95 8.20
CA ALA A 188 -19.74 25.00 9.42
C ALA A 188 -20.96 25.92 9.27
#